data_AF-A0A1B6H2Y1-F1
#
_entry.id   AF-A0A1B6H2Y1-F1
#
_cell.length_a   1.000
_cell.length_b   1.000
_cell.length_c   1.000
_cell.angle_alpha   90.00
_cell.angle_beta   90.00
_cell.angle_gamma   90.00
#
_symmetry.space_group_name_H-M   'P 1'
#
loop_
_entity.id
_entity.type
_entity.pdbx_description
1 polymer ?
#
loop_
_entity_poly.entity_id
_entity_poly.type
_entity_poly.pdbx_seq_one_letter_code
_entity_poly.pdbx_strand_id
1 'polypeptide(L)'
;MGIHVVAVTSSSGLPLFTRHRGASEQLEFSVIGSLNGVHMFSKSQNVVLDNTQTQDSSIVWKDFEDSVTLIAVGSPASEGTLKELVQAVFQAMVLSVGLEEIKTIRSVERLKRDLRVT
;
A
#
# COMPACT_ATOMS: atom_id res chain seq x y z
N MET A 1 -7.95 -17.94 -0.41
CA MET A 1 -8.32 -16.66 -1.05
C MET A 1 -8.13 -15.55 -0.04
N GLY A 2 -7.16 -14.68 -0.28
CA GLY A 2 -6.78 -13.59 0.60
C GLY A 2 -6.32 -12.38 -0.19
N ILE A 3 -6.69 -11.19 0.29
CA ILE A 3 -6.23 -9.91 -0.24
C ILE A 3 -5.71 -9.09 0.94
N HIS A 4 -4.54 -8.52 0.77
CA HIS A 4 -3.92 -7.59 1.71
C HIS A 4 -3.71 -6.25 1.01
N VAL A 5 -3.98 -5.17 1.73
CA VAL A 5 -3.62 -3.81 1.33
C VAL A 5 -2.84 -3.18 2.46
N VAL A 6 -1.67 -2.65 2.12
CA VAL A 6 -0.78 -1.94 3.03
C VAL A 6 -0.58 -0.54 2.49
N ALA A 7 -0.75 0.46 3.35
CA ALA A 7 -0.38 1.83 3.06
C ALA A 7 0.84 2.20 3.89
N VAL A 8 1.88 2.70 3.24
CA VAL A 8 3.10 3.19 3.88
C VAL A 8 3.42 4.61 3.43
N THR A 9 4.14 5.37 4.24
CA THR A 9 4.70 6.65 3.82
C THR A 9 5.82 6.43 2.79
N SER A 10 5.81 7.14 1.67
CA SER A 10 6.81 6.96 0.61
C SER A 10 8.23 7.37 1.02
N SER A 11 8.37 8.25 2.03
CA SER A 11 9.67 8.75 2.49
C SER A 11 10.36 7.86 3.52
N SER A 12 9.60 7.21 4.40
CA SER A 12 10.14 6.44 5.53
C SER A 12 9.68 4.98 5.59
N GLY A 13 8.72 4.58 4.75
CA GLY A 13 8.14 3.24 4.79
C GLY A 13 7.32 2.95 6.05
N LEU A 14 6.95 3.97 6.82
CA LEU A 14 6.17 3.79 8.03
C LEU A 14 4.74 3.38 7.67
N PRO A 15 4.20 2.31 8.25
CA PRO A 15 2.85 1.86 7.93
C PRO A 15 1.81 2.85 8.45
N LEU A 16 0.97 3.33 7.54
CA LEU A 16 -0.25 4.08 7.83
C LEU A 16 -1.36 3.13 8.25
N PHE A 17 -1.59 2.08 7.48
CA PHE A 17 -2.50 1.01 7.85
C PHE A 17 -2.19 -0.28 7.11
N THR A 18 -2.68 -1.38 7.68
CA THR A 18 -2.78 -2.69 7.03
C THR A 18 -4.22 -3.15 7.11
N ARG A 19 -4.76 -3.64 6.00
CA ARG A 19 -6.08 -4.28 5.93
C ARG A 19 -5.93 -5.62 5.20
N HIS A 20 -6.70 -6.60 5.61
CA HIS A 20 -6.76 -7.89 4.94
C HIS A 20 -8.18 -8.40 4.90
N ARG A 21 -8.50 -9.23 3.90
CA ARG A 21 -9.80 -9.89 3.75
C ARG A 21 -9.63 -11.27 3.16
N GLY A 22 -10.39 -12.23 3.69
CA GLY A 22 -10.35 -13.64 3.30
C GLY A 22 -9.69 -14.51 4.36
N ALA A 23 -9.39 -15.76 4.01
CA ALA A 23 -8.81 -16.76 4.92
C ALA A 23 -7.28 -16.65 5.06
N SER A 24 -6.74 -15.44 4.89
CA SER A 24 -5.30 -15.15 4.95
C SER A 24 -4.97 -14.44 6.26
N GLU A 25 -3.94 -14.92 6.96
CA GLU A 25 -3.43 -14.26 8.16
C GLU A 25 -2.87 -12.87 7.87
N GLN A 26 -2.88 -12.00 8.87
CA GLN A 26 -2.31 -10.67 8.73
C GLN A 26 -0.82 -10.77 8.38
N LEU A 27 -0.37 -9.99 7.39
CA LEU A 27 1.05 -9.93 7.03
C LEU A 27 1.87 -9.47 8.23
N GLU A 28 2.95 -10.20 8.51
CA GLU A 28 3.91 -9.82 9.53
C GLU A 28 4.59 -8.48 9.21
N PHE A 29 5.02 -7.77 10.25
CA PHE A 29 5.73 -6.49 10.10
C PHE A 29 7.03 -6.64 9.31
N SER A 30 7.74 -7.76 9.48
CA SER A 30 8.92 -8.16 8.72
C SER A 30 8.63 -8.18 7.21
N VAL A 31 7.53 -8.82 6.81
CA VAL A 31 7.08 -8.94 5.42
C VAL A 31 6.73 -7.57 4.84
N ILE A 32 6.02 -6.73 5.59
CA ILE A 32 5.71 -5.35 5.17
C ILE A 32 7.00 -4.55 4.93
N GLY A 33 7.97 -4.67 5.85
CA GLY A 33 9.28 -4.05 5.72
C GLY A 33 10.03 -4.52 4.48
N SER A 34 10.01 -5.82 4.18
CA SER A 34 10.63 -6.38 2.97
C SER A 34 9.96 -5.88 1.69
N LEU A 35 8.63 -5.84 1.63
CA LEU A 35 7.87 -5.32 0.47
C LEU A 35 8.19 -3.86 0.19
N ASN A 36 8.30 -3.04 1.24
CA ASN A 36 8.74 -1.66 1.11
C ASN A 36 10.22 -1.56 0.70
N GLY A 37 11.07 -2.44 1.23
CA GLY A 37 12.49 -2.49 0.88
C GLY A 37 12.74 -2.78 -0.60
N VAL A 38 12.00 -3.72 -1.19
CA VAL A 38 12.06 -4.02 -2.63
C VAL A 38 11.64 -2.79 -3.45
N HIS A 39 10.53 -2.15 -3.08
CA HIS A 39 10.06 -0.93 -3.75
C HIS A 39 11.10 0.20 -3.68
N MET A 40 11.65 0.47 -2.49
CA MET A 40 12.67 1.51 -2.28
C MET A 40 13.97 1.20 -3.02
N PHE A 41 14.36 -0.07 -3.12
CA PHE A 41 15.51 -0.47 -3.92
C PHE A 41 15.29 -0.16 -5.40
N SER A 42 14.15 -0.55 -5.98
CA SER A 42 13.82 -0.21 -7.38
C SER A 42 13.82 1.30 -7.61
N LYS A 43 13.20 2.07 -6.69
CA LYS A 43 13.15 3.54 -6.75
C LYS A 43 14.55 4.17 -6.70
N SER A 44 15.47 3.61 -5.91
CA SER A 44 16.87 4.08 -5.82
C SER A 44 17.64 3.93 -7.14
N GLN A 45 17.19 3.01 -8.00
CA GLN A 45 17.76 2.79 -9.33
C GLN A 45 17.00 3.55 -10.44
N ASN A 46 16.09 4.46 -10.07
CA ASN A 46 15.16 5.13 -10.98
C ASN A 46 14.29 4.15 -11.81
N VAL A 47 13.96 2.99 -11.23
CA VAL A 47 13.08 1.99 -11.83
C VAL A 47 11.74 1.97 -11.10
N VAL A 48 10.66 2.00 -11.87
CA VAL A 48 9.29 1.85 -11.34
C VAL A 48 8.95 0.36 -11.25
N LEU A 49 8.66 -0.11 -10.04
CA LEU A 49 8.19 -1.48 -9.82
C LEU A 49 6.67 -1.53 -9.99
N ASP A 50 6.21 -1.99 -11.15
CA ASP A 50 4.78 -2.02 -11.49
C ASP A 50 4.03 -3.17 -10.80
N ASN A 51 4.55 -4.39 -10.93
CA ASN A 51 3.97 -5.58 -10.29
C ASN A 51 5.02 -6.69 -10.11
N THR A 52 4.64 -7.72 -9.35
CA THR A 52 5.36 -8.99 -9.27
C THR A 52 4.34 -10.12 -9.19
N GLN A 53 4.56 -11.18 -9.95
CA GLN A 53 3.73 -12.37 -9.96
C GLN A 53 4.53 -13.56 -9.46
N THR A 54 3.91 -14.34 -8.58
CA THR A 54 4.37 -15.67 -8.17
C THR A 54 3.39 -16.71 -8.68
N GLN A 55 3.64 -17.99 -8.38
CA GLN A 55 2.78 -19.08 -8.83
C GLN A 55 1.31 -18.93 -8.39
N ASP A 56 1.09 -18.42 -7.17
CA ASP A 56 -0.25 -18.35 -6.56
C ASP A 56 -0.64 -16.95 -6.08
N SER A 57 0.21 -15.94 -6.27
CA SER A 57 -0.05 -14.58 -5.80
C SER A 57 0.44 -13.50 -6.75
N SER A 58 -0.26 -12.36 -6.72
CA SER A 58 0.16 -11.14 -7.41
C SER A 58 0.38 -10.04 -6.39
N ILE A 59 1.38 -9.20 -6.65
CA ILE A 59 1.74 -8.05 -5.82
C ILE A 59 1.84 -6.83 -6.72
N VAL A 60 1.26 -5.71 -6.28
CA VAL A 60 1.28 -4.43 -6.97
C VAL A 60 1.73 -3.34 -6.01
N TRP A 61 2.58 -2.44 -6.47
CA TRP A 61 2.97 -1.22 -5.78
C TRP A 61 2.49 -0.02 -6.59
N LYS A 62 2.01 1.01 -5.89
CA LYS A 62 1.68 2.27 -6.54
C LYS A 62 1.96 3.44 -5.62
N ASP A 63 2.77 4.37 -6.11
CA ASP A 63 3.04 5.65 -5.48
C ASP A 63 1.91 6.65 -5.80
N PHE A 64 1.50 7.40 -4.80
CA PHE A 64 0.54 8.48 -4.92
C PHE A 64 1.11 9.74 -4.28
N GLU A 65 1.08 10.83 -5.05
CA GLU A 65 1.40 12.18 -4.57
C GLU A 65 2.76 12.27 -3.86
N ASP A 66 3.72 11.42 -4.25
CA ASP A 66 5.06 11.26 -3.66
C ASP A 66 5.10 11.11 -2.13
N SER A 67 3.97 10.81 -1.51
CA SER A 67 3.75 10.87 -0.06
C SER A 67 3.32 9.52 0.50
N VAL A 68 2.53 8.76 -0.26
CA VAL A 68 2.02 7.45 0.14
C VAL A 68 2.28 6.42 -0.94
N THR A 69 2.76 5.26 -0.52
CA THR A 69 2.86 4.06 -1.35
C THR A 69 1.83 3.05 -0.87
N LEU A 70 0.98 2.59 -1.79
CA LEU A 70 0.06 1.50 -1.55
C LEU A 70 0.61 0.21 -2.14
N ILE A 71 0.55 -0.86 -1.35
CA ILE A 71 1.00 -2.20 -1.70
C ILE A 71 -0.20 -3.13 -1.57
N ALA A 72 -0.54 -3.84 -2.64
CA ALA A 72 -1.59 -4.85 -2.62
C ALA A 72 -1.03 -6.22 -2.93
N VAL A 73 -1.39 -7.22 -2.12
CA VAL A 73 -1.02 -8.63 -2.29
C VAL A 73 -2.31 -9.43 -2.40
N GLY A 74 -2.46 -10.26 -3.43
CA GLY A 74 -3.66 -11.07 -3.61
C GLY A 74 -3.35 -12.51 -4.01
N SER A 75 -4.10 -13.47 -3.46
CA SER A 75 -3.96 -14.90 -3.74
C SER A 75 -5.31 -15.65 -3.65
N PRO A 76 -5.86 -16.17 -4.77
CA PRO A 76 -5.59 -15.76 -6.15
C PRO A 76 -6.26 -14.42 -6.46
N ALA A 77 -5.53 -13.50 -7.12
CA ALA A 77 -6.07 -12.25 -7.63
C ALA A 77 -5.31 -11.85 -8.89
N SER A 78 -5.99 -11.25 -9.87
CA SER A 78 -5.35 -10.70 -11.06
C SER A 78 -4.67 -9.37 -10.75
N GLU A 79 -3.55 -9.08 -11.42
CA GLU A 79 -2.87 -7.79 -11.33
C GLU A 79 -3.80 -6.61 -11.61
N GLY A 80 -4.64 -6.70 -12.65
CA GLY A 80 -5.58 -5.63 -13.01
C GLY A 80 -6.53 -5.30 -11.87
N THR A 81 -7.08 -6.33 -11.22
CA THR A 81 -7.94 -6.16 -10.03
C THR A 81 -7.20 -5.51 -8.86
N LEU A 82 -5.92 -5.87 -8.64
CA LEU A 82 -5.12 -5.26 -7.58
C LEU A 82 -4.78 -3.79 -7.87
N LYS A 83 -4.49 -3.45 -9.14
CA LYS A 83 -4.28 -2.05 -9.57
C LYS A 83 -5.53 -1.20 -9.36
N GLU A 84 -6.70 -1.71 -9.73
CA GLU A 84 -7.99 -1.05 -9.49
C GLU A 84 -8.28 -0.89 -7.99
N LEU A 85 -8.02 -1.94 -7.20
CA LEU A 85 -8.20 -1.90 -5.76
C LEU A 85 -7.33 -0.82 -5.11
N VAL A 86 -6.06 -0.77 -5.46
CA VAL A 86 -5.13 0.24 -4.94
C VAL A 86 -5.58 1.65 -5.31
N GLN A 87 -6.05 1.86 -6.54
CA GLN A 87 -6.64 3.14 -6.95
C GLN A 87 -7.87 3.49 -6.10
N ALA A 88 -8.80 2.54 -5.93
CA ALA A 88 -10.03 2.76 -5.16
C ALA A 88 -9.73 3.05 -3.68
N VAL A 89 -8.76 2.36 -3.08
CA VAL A 89 -8.31 2.61 -1.70
C VAL A 89 -7.75 4.02 -1.58
N PHE A 90 -6.92 4.47 -2.51
CA PHE A 90 -6.41 5.84 -2.48
C PHE A 90 -7.54 6.87 -2.59
N GLN A 91 -8.51 6.67 -3.48
CA GLN A 91 -9.67 7.56 -3.58
C GLN A 91 -10.50 7.58 -2.29
N ALA A 92 -10.64 6.43 -1.62
CA ALA A 92 -11.30 6.37 -0.31
C ALA A 92 -10.50 7.12 0.77
N MET A 93 -9.16 7.03 0.76
CA MET A 93 -8.32 7.84 1.66
C MET A 93 -8.55 9.33 1.42
N VAL A 94 -8.54 9.77 0.16
CA VAL A 94 -8.80 11.17 -0.23
C VAL A 94 -10.19 11.62 0.24
N LEU A 95 -11.21 10.76 0.13
CA LEU A 95 -12.55 11.04 0.62
C LEU A 95 -12.59 11.18 2.15
N SER A 96 -11.86 10.33 2.88
CA SER A 96 -11.88 10.30 4.34
C SER A 96 -11.12 11.45 4.99
N VAL A 97 -9.94 11.81 4.48
CA VAL A 97 -9.05 12.80 5.13
C VAL A 97 -8.71 14.01 4.26
N GLY A 98 -9.03 13.98 2.98
CA GLY A 98 -8.69 15.03 2.01
C GLY A 98 -7.33 14.83 1.35
N LEU A 99 -7.23 15.23 0.08
CA LEU A 99 -6.01 15.09 -0.72
C LEU A 99 -4.83 15.86 -0.14
N GLU A 100 -5.07 17.07 0.38
CA GLU A 100 -4.01 17.94 0.89
C GLU A 100 -3.35 17.39 2.17
N GLU A 101 -4.12 16.70 3.03
CA GLU A 101 -3.59 16.02 4.22
C GLU A 101 -2.73 14.81 3.84
N ILE A 102 -3.01 14.16 2.71
CA ILE A 102 -2.22 13.04 2.20
C ILE A 102 -0.93 13.54 1.54
N LYS A 103 -1.03 14.56 0.68
CA LYS A 103 0.12 15.19 0.01
C LYS A 103 1.15 15.71 1.01
N THR A 104 0.68 16.41 2.05
CA THR A 104 1.54 17.07 3.04
C THR A 104 1.34 16.44 4.41
N ILE A 105 1.93 15.27 4.62
CA ILE A 105 1.83 14.55 5.91
C ILE A 105 2.58 15.30 7.01
N ARG A 106 1.87 16.14 7.78
CA ARG A 106 2.43 16.89 8.91
C ARG A 106 2.70 16.01 10.13
N SER A 107 1.87 14.99 10.33
CA SER A 107 1.97 14.05 11.44
C SER A 107 1.45 12.68 11.02
N VAL A 108 2.36 11.71 10.97
CA VAL A 108 2.04 10.32 10.61
C VAL A 108 1.03 9.72 11.59
N GLU A 109 1.19 9.96 12.90
CA GLU A 109 0.28 9.43 13.93
C GLU A 109 -1.11 10.08 13.92
N ARG A 110 -1.22 11.33 13.45
CA ARG A 110 -2.53 11.94 13.21
C ARG A 110 -3.19 11.29 12.00
N LEU A 111 -2.49 11.22 10.87
CA LEU A 111 -3.01 10.63 9.63
C LEU A 111 -3.43 9.16 9.84
N LYS A 112 -2.65 8.38 10.58
CA LYS A 112 -2.97 7.01 10.99
C LYS A 112 -4.28 6.92 11.76
N ARG A 113 -4.53 7.83 12.70
CA ARG A 113 -5.77 7.86 13.47
C ARG A 113 -6.95 8.19 12.58
N ASP A 114 -6.82 9.19 11.72
CA ASP A 114 -7.90 9.65 10.85
C ASP A 114 -8.28 8.57 9.82
N LEU A 115 -7.29 7.84 9.28
CA LEU A 115 -7.49 6.70 8.38
C LEU A 115 -7.98 5.41 9.07
N ARG A 116 -7.95 5.32 10.40
CA ARG A 116 -8.41 4.13 11.13
C ARG A 116 -9.93 4.08 11.31
N VAL A 117 -10.59 5.24 11.20
CA VAL A 117 -12.04 5.38 11.41
C VAL A 117 -12.84 4.96 10.16
N THR A 118 -12.16 4.72 9.04
CA THR A 118 -12.72 4.21 7.77
C THR A 118 -12.32 2.74 7.54
#